data_AF-A0A7C5YNA1-F1
#
_entry.id   AF-A0A7C5YNA1-F1
#
_cell.length_a   1.000
_cell.length_b   1.000
_cell.length_c   1.000
_cell.angle_alpha   90.00
_cell.angle_beta   90.00
_cell.angle_gamma   90.00
#
_symmetry.space_group_name_H-M   'P 1'
#
loop_
_entity.id
_entity.type
_entity.pdbx_description
1 polymer ?
#
loop_
_entity_poly.entity_id
_entity_poly.type
_entity_poly.pdbx_seq_one_letter_code
_entity_poly.pdbx_strand_id
1 'polypeptide(L)' 'MDKVLITGGAGFLGYHLAHHFANKGAKIALLDIAPYEESE' A
#
# COMPACT_ATOMS: atom_id res chain seq x y z
N MET A 1 3.50 -16.86 3.38
CA MET A 1 3.66 -15.53 2.77
C MET A 1 2.27 -14.99 2.51
N ASP A 2 1.87 -14.00 3.29
CA ASP A 2 0.50 -13.49 3.27
C ASP A 2 0.30 -12.56 2.07
N LYS A 3 -0.95 -12.48 1.58
CA LYS A 3 -1.33 -11.60 0.47
C LYS A 3 -2.31 -10.55 0.99
N VAL A 4 -2.00 -9.28 0.77
CA VAL A 4 -2.79 -8.15 1.26
C VAL A 4 -3.20 -7.25 0.10
N LEU A 5 -4.50 -6.96 -0.01
CA LEU A 5 -5.05 -5.93 -0.89
C LEU A 5 -5.38 -4.71 -0.04
N ILE A 6 -4.85 -3.54 -0.41
CA ILE A 6 -5.14 -2.27 0.24
C ILE A 6 -5.85 -1.36 -0.78
N THR A 7 -7.07 -0.96 -0.44
CA THR A 7 -7.81 0.08 -1.17
C THR A 7 -7.53 1.45 -0.55
N GLY A 8 -7.46 2.52 -1.34
CA GLY A 8 -7.01 3.82 -0.83
C GLY A 8 -5.50 3.86 -0.58
N GLY A 9 -4.76 3.03 -1.34
CA GLY A 9 -3.32 2.79 -1.17
C GLY A 9 -2.41 3.97 -1.51
N ALA A 10 -2.87 4.92 -2.32
CA ALA A 10 -2.10 6.09 -2.71
C ALA A 10 -2.22 7.23 -1.68
N GLY A 11 -3.19 7.17 -0.77
CA GLY A 11 -3.29 8.12 0.34
C GLY A 11 -2.32 7.81 1.48
N PHE A 12 -2.06 8.80 2.34
CA PHE A 12 -1.15 8.73 3.50
C PHE A 12 -1.24 7.40 4.27
N LEU A 13 -2.44 7.05 4.75
CA LEU A 13 -2.62 5.84 5.56
C LEU A 13 -2.40 4.56 4.77
N GLY A 14 -2.88 4.50 3.52
CA GLY A 14 -2.74 3.32 2.67
C GLY A 14 -1.29 3.04 2.34
N TYR A 15 -0.53 4.08 2.02
CA TYR A 15 0.90 4.00 1.71
C TYR A 15 1.74 3.52 2.90
N HIS A 16 1.53 4.11 4.09
CA HIS A 16 2.25 3.69 5.30
C HIS A 16 1.83 2.29 5.77
N LEU A 17 0.56 1.91 5.61
CA LEU A 17 0.09 0.56 5.91
C LEU A 17 0.73 -0.48 4.99
N ALA A 18 0.88 -0.16 3.70
CA ALA A 18 1.57 -1.01 2.75
C ALA A 18 3.02 -1.26 3.19
N HIS A 19 3.74 -0.19 3.57
CA HIS A 19 5.10 -0.31 4.11
C HIS A 19 5.16 -1.20 5.37
N HIS A 20 4.21 -1.02 6.29
CA HIS A 20 4.15 -1.83 7.51
C HIS A 20 4.03 -3.33 7.21
N PHE A 21 3.16 -3.72 6.26
CA PHE A 21 3.00 -5.13 5.88
C PHE A 21 4.16 -5.65 5.02
N ALA A 22 4.74 -4.80 4.16
CA ALA A 22 5.89 -5.18 3.34
C ALA A 22 7.09 -5.54 4.22
N ASN A 23 7.32 -4.75 5.28
CA ASN A 23 8.35 -5.00 6.30
C ASN A 23 8.12 -6.31 7.08
N LYS A 24 6.91 -6.88 7.05
CA LYS A 24 6.58 -8.18 7.64
C LYS A 24 6.63 -9.34 6.63
N GLY A 25 7.07 -9.08 5.39
CA GLY A 25 7.19 -10.10 4.34
C GLY A 25 5.87 -10.45 3.64
N ALA A 26 4.82 -9.61 3.77
CA ALA A 26 3.59 -9.78 3.01
C ALA A 26 3.78 -9.34 1.54
N LYS A 27 3.09 -10.02 0.63
CA LYS A 27 2.96 -9.61 -0.78
C LYS A 27 1.75 -8.69 -0.90
N ILE A 28 1.96 -7.48 -1.40
CA ILE A 28 0.95 -6.41 -1.36
C ILE A 28 0.52 -6.01 -2.76
N ALA A 29 -0.77 -5.71 -2.91
CA ALA A 29 -1.32 -4.97 -4.04
C ALA A 29 -2.03 -3.71 -3.51
N LEU A 30 -1.75 -2.57 -4.14
CA LEU A 30 -2.44 -1.31 -3.89
C LEU A 30 -3.47 -1.06 -4.99
N LEU A 31 -4.67 -0.64 -4.59
CA LEU A 31 -5.71 -0.19 -5.49
C LEU A 31 -6.20 1.19 -5.04
N ASP A 32 -6.12 2.17 -5.93
CA ASP A 32 -6.61 3.51 -5.65
C ASP A 32 -7.23 4.12 -6.91
N ILE A 33 -8.15 5.07 -6.69
CA ILE A 33 -8.67 5.95 -7.74
C ILE A 33 -7.72 7.12 -7.99
N ALA A 34 -6.95 7.52 -6.98
CA ALA A 34 -5.94 8.56 -7.09
C ALA A 34 -4.73 8.02 -7.86
N PRO A 35 -4.09 8.84 -8.72
CA PRO A 35 -2.81 8.48 -9.31
C PRO A 35 -1.77 8.32 -8.20
N TYR A 36 -0.81 7.42 -8.41
CA TYR A 36 0.38 7.36 -7.57
C TYR A 36 1.26 8.58 -7.87
N GLU A 37 1.51 9.41 -6.87
CA GLU A 37 2.48 10.50 -6.95
C GLU A 37 3.72 10.12 -6.12
N GLU A 38 4.89 10.14 -6.76
CA GLU A 38 6.18 9.72 -6.18
C GLU A 38 6.78 10.78 -5.23
N SER A 39 6.11 11.92 -5.04
CA SER A 39 6.61 13.07 -4.28
C SER A 39 6.31 13.05 -2.77
N GLU A 40 5.69 11.99 -2.23
CA GLU A 40 5.48 11.79 -0.78
C GLU A 40 6.44 10.78 -0.15
#